data_AF-A0A822B093-F1
#
_entry.id   AF-A0A822B093-F1
#
_cell.length_a   1.000
_cell.length_b   1.000
_cell.length_c   1.000
_cell.angle_alpha   90.00
_cell.angle_beta   90.00
_cell.angle_gamma   90.00
#
_symmetry.space_group_name_H-M   'P 1'
#
loop_
_entity.id
_entity.type
_entity.pdbx_description
1 polymer ?
#
loop_
_entity_poly.entity_id
_entity_poly.type
_entity_poly.pdbx_seq_one_letter_code
_entity_poly.pdbx_strand_id
1 'polypeptide(L)'
;MVIWAVETFSSSKKDPNEPKKNKVKITDFGLARRLDSTGDDYNTTIIPIRFCAPEILQNNIQSNYSEQSDVYSMGVLMWEALSHGMMPYASIANENNVIEEKLNNRRLTKPTE
;
A
#
# COMPACT_ATOMS: atom_id res chain seq x y z
N MET A 1 1.34 -6.72 -5.79
CA MET A 1 1.63 -6.84 -4.34
C MET A 1 0.82 -5.79 -3.61
N VAL A 2 0.06 -6.16 -2.59
CA VAL A 2 -0.68 -5.18 -1.78
C VAL A 2 -0.38 -5.48 -0.31
N ILE A 3 0.47 -4.65 0.27
CA ILE A 3 1.01 -4.83 1.63
C ILE A 3 0.02 -4.21 2.61
N TRP A 4 -0.40 -4.97 3.61
CA TRP A 4 -0.83 -4.41 4.89
C TRP A 4 0.12 -4.93 5.97
N ALA A 5 0.32 -4.17 7.04
CA ALA A 5 1.35 -4.38 8.07
C ALA A 5 2.80 -4.07 7.64
N VAL A 6 3.24 -2.86 7.98
CA VAL A 6 4.66 -2.60 8.25
C VAL A 6 4.88 -2.89 9.73
N GLU A 7 5.55 -3.99 10.05
CA GLU A 7 6.02 -4.25 11.42
C GLU A 7 7.46 -3.77 11.59
N THR A 8 7.70 -3.02 12.66
CA THR A 8 9.05 -2.63 13.06
C THR A 8 9.66 -3.75 13.90
N PHE A 9 10.75 -4.35 13.41
CA PHE A 9 11.42 -5.41 14.16
C PHE A 9 12.60 -4.82 14.93
N SER A 10 12.49 -4.74 16.26
CA SER A 10 13.62 -4.41 17.13
C SER A 10 14.49 -5.66 17.28
N SER A 11 15.68 -5.67 16.67
CA SER A 11 16.62 -6.80 16.78
C SER A 11 17.06 -7.02 18.24
N SER A 12 16.94 -8.26 18.73
CA SER A 12 17.06 -8.65 20.15
C SER A 12 18.49 -9.01 20.61
N LYS A 13 19.52 -8.36 20.06
CA LYS A 13 20.89 -8.47 20.62
C LYS A 13 21.51 -7.07 20.63
N LYS A 14 21.54 -6.43 21.80
CA LYS A 14 21.93 -5.02 21.98
C LYS A 14 23.31 -4.90 22.62
N ASP A 15 24.23 -4.25 21.91
CA ASP A 15 25.33 -3.51 22.52
C ASP A 15 24.71 -2.27 23.24
N PRO A 16 25.00 -2.00 24.52
CA PRO A 16 24.46 -0.85 25.24
C PRO A 16 24.87 0.51 24.66
N ASN A 17 25.88 0.58 23.79
CA ASN A 17 26.36 1.83 23.19
C ASN A 17 25.95 2.00 21.70
N GLU A 18 25.22 1.06 21.10
CA GLU A 18 24.76 1.20 19.72
C GLU A 18 23.42 1.98 19.69
N PRO A 19 23.32 3.08 18.91
CA PRO A 19 22.04 3.74 18.70
C PRO A 19 21.02 2.73 18.17
N LYS A 20 19.83 2.66 18.79
CA LYS A 20 18.78 1.69 18.43
C LYS A 20 18.44 1.82 16.95
N LYS A 21 18.99 0.93 16.12
CA LYS A 21 18.73 0.90 14.68
C LYS A 21 17.37 0.27 14.44
N ASN A 22 16.35 1.11 14.29
CA ASN A 22 15.01 0.66 13.91
C ASN A 22 15.06 0.18 12.45
N LYS A 23 15.04 -1.15 12.25
CA LYS A 23 14.99 -1.77 10.93
C LYS A 23 13.53 -2.01 10.55
N VAL A 24 13.09 -1.39 9.46
CA VAL A 24 11.77 -1.59 8.88
C VAL A 24 11.85 -2.71 7.85
N LYS A 25 10.88 -3.62 7.86
CA LYS A 25 10.76 -4.71 6.88
C LYS A 25 9.32 -4.76 6.39
N ILE A 26 9.16 -5.07 5.10
CA ILE A 26 7.86 -5.41 4.53
C ILE A 26 7.50 -6.81 5.00
N THR A 27 6.27 -6.99 5.49
CA THR A 27 5.71 -8.28 5.91
C THR A 27 4.32 -8.45 5.30
N ASP A 28 3.66 -9.57 5.62
CA ASP A 28 2.31 -9.94 5.15
C ASP A 28 2.15 -9.98 3.61
N PHE A 29 2.85 -10.93 3.00
CA PHE A 29 2.70 -11.25 1.58
C PHE A 29 1.47 -12.13 1.30
N GLY A 30 0.49 -12.22 2.22
CA GLY A 30 -0.69 -13.07 2.07
C GLY A 30 -1.57 -12.71 0.86
N LEU A 31 -1.45 -11.47 0.37
CA LEU A 31 -2.10 -10.98 -0.85
C LEU A 31 -1.13 -10.78 -2.03
N ALA A 32 0.14 -11.14 -1.86
CA ALA A 32 1.13 -11.05 -2.92
C ALA A 32 0.86 -12.13 -3.98
N ARG A 33 1.00 -11.76 -5.25
CA ARG A 33 0.76 -12.65 -6.39
C ARG A 33 2.00 -12.69 -7.26
N ARG A 34 2.23 -13.83 -7.90
CA ARG A 34 3.29 -13.97 -8.90
C ARG A 34 2.74 -13.57 -10.26
N LEU A 35 3.48 -12.77 -11.01
CA LEU A 35 3.04 -12.24 -12.31
C LEU A 35 2.90 -13.33 -13.40
N ASP A 36 3.51 -14.50 -13.19
CA ASP A 36 3.46 -15.67 -14.07
C ASP A 36 2.36 -16.69 -13.69
N SER A 37 1.62 -16.47 -12.61
CA SER A 37 0.51 -17.34 -12.19
C SER A 37 -0.73 -17.11 -13.05
N THR A 38 -0.90 -17.91 -14.10
CA THR A 38 -2.18 -17.98 -14.83
C THR A 38 -3.19 -18.81 -14.03
N GLY A 39 -4.12 -18.17 -13.32
CA GLY A 39 -5.26 -18.86 -12.70
C GLY A 39 -5.53 -18.58 -11.23
N ASP A 40 -4.92 -17.56 -10.61
CA ASP A 40 -5.27 -17.19 -9.25
C ASP A 40 -6.73 -16.67 -9.20
N ASP A 41 -7.59 -17.37 -8.46
CA ASP A 41 -9.01 -17.07 -8.33
C ASP A 41 -9.21 -15.66 -7.78
N TYR A 42 -9.77 -14.77 -8.61
CA TYR A 42 -9.81 -13.31 -8.35
C TYR A 42 -10.93 -12.89 -7.38
N ASN A 43 -11.76 -13.83 -6.91
CA ASN A 43 -13.13 -13.52 -6.48
C ASN A 43 -13.34 -13.21 -4.99
N THR A 44 -12.33 -13.30 -4.12
CA THR A 44 -12.57 -13.26 -2.66
C THR A 44 -11.57 -12.46 -1.82
N THR A 45 -10.69 -11.67 -2.42
CA THR A 45 -9.72 -10.87 -1.65
C THR A 45 -10.27 -9.47 -1.35
N ILE A 46 -10.32 -9.10 -0.07
CA ILE A 46 -10.54 -7.70 0.34
C ILE A 46 -9.34 -6.88 -0.18
N ILE A 47 -9.62 -5.92 -1.06
CA ILE A 47 -8.60 -5.09 -1.70
C ILE A 47 -8.57 -3.72 -1.02
N PRO A 48 -7.42 -3.24 -0.52
CA PRO A 48 -7.32 -1.93 0.10
C PRO A 48 -7.30 -0.84 -0.97
N ILE A 49 -8.50 -0.39 -1.36
CA ILE A 49 -8.77 0.58 -2.44
C ILE A 49 -7.88 1.82 -2.37
N ARG A 50 -7.62 2.34 -1.15
CA ARG A 50 -6.84 3.55 -0.92
C ARG A 50 -5.37 3.41 -1.35
N PHE A 51 -4.82 2.19 -1.25
CA PHE A 51 -3.44 1.88 -1.62
C PHE A 51 -3.27 1.37 -3.06
N CYS A 52 -4.35 0.90 -3.70
CA CYS A 52 -4.29 0.37 -5.06
C CYS A 52 -4.02 1.43 -6.13
N ALA A 53 -3.33 1.07 -7.21
CA ALA A 53 -3.12 1.96 -8.33
C ALA A 53 -4.43 2.17 -9.14
N PRO A 54 -4.64 3.33 -9.80
CA PRO A 54 -5.86 3.62 -10.54
C PRO A 54 -6.16 2.60 -11.66
N GLU A 55 -5.14 2.04 -12.31
CA GLU A 55 -5.26 1.01 -13.35
C GLU A 55 -5.84 -0.31 -12.84
N ILE A 56 -5.62 -0.64 -11.55
CA ILE A 56 -6.26 -1.79 -10.88
C ILE A 56 -7.74 -1.50 -10.66
N LEU A 57 -8.08 -0.26 -10.29
CA LEU A 57 -9.44 0.15 -9.97
C LEU A 57 -10.34 0.31 -11.21
N GLN A 58 -9.75 0.68 -12.34
CA GLN A 58 -10.48 0.94 -13.60
C GLN A 58 -11.09 -0.33 -14.23
N ASN A 59 -10.50 -1.51 -14.00
CA ASN A 59 -10.85 -2.75 -14.70
C ASN A 59 -11.64 -3.72 -13.81
N ASN A 60 -12.52 -3.22 -12.94
CA ASN A 60 -13.26 -4.02 -11.95
C ASN A 60 -12.35 -4.95 -11.13
N ILE A 61 -11.11 -4.52 -10.87
CA ILE A 61 -10.12 -5.27 -10.12
C ILE A 61 -9.78 -6.64 -10.77
N GLN A 62 -9.91 -6.75 -12.09
CA GLN A 62 -9.40 -7.89 -12.84
C GLN A 62 -7.94 -7.65 -13.24
N SER A 63 -7.07 -8.41 -12.57
CA SER A 63 -5.79 -8.94 -13.08
C SER A 63 -4.67 -8.00 -13.54
N ASN A 64 -4.85 -6.68 -13.58
CA ASN A 64 -3.80 -5.75 -14.03
C ASN A 64 -2.81 -5.36 -12.92
N TYR A 65 -2.37 -6.34 -12.12
CA TYR A 65 -1.26 -6.14 -11.19
C TYR A 65 0.05 -6.15 -11.96
N SER A 66 0.88 -5.14 -11.71
CA SER A 66 2.19 -4.99 -12.33
C SER A 66 3.20 -4.45 -11.32
N GLU A 67 4.48 -4.49 -11.66
CA GLU A 67 5.50 -3.79 -10.87
C GLU A 67 5.19 -2.29 -10.72
N GLN A 68 4.55 -1.66 -11.71
CA GLN A 68 4.16 -0.25 -11.65
C GLN A 68 3.05 -0.02 -10.61
N SER A 69 2.14 -0.96 -10.47
CA SER A 69 1.12 -0.91 -9.42
C SER A 69 1.72 -1.04 -8.01
N ASP A 70 2.82 -1.79 -7.89
CA ASP A 70 3.58 -1.92 -6.64
C ASP A 70 4.32 -0.62 -6.30
N VAL A 71 4.90 0.05 -7.31
CA VAL A 71 5.50 1.38 -7.15
C VAL A 71 4.46 2.40 -6.68
N TYR A 72 3.23 2.37 -7.22
CA TYR A 72 2.16 3.26 -6.77
C TYR A 72 1.85 3.05 -5.28
N SER A 73 1.62 1.80 -4.86
CA SER A 73 1.28 1.49 -3.46
C SER A 73 2.43 1.84 -2.50
N MET A 74 3.69 1.68 -2.93
CA MET A 74 4.86 2.16 -2.18
C MET A 74 4.84 3.69 -2.02
N GLY A 75 4.42 4.44 -3.03
CA GLY A 75 4.26 5.90 -2.92
C GLY A 75 3.20 6.31 -1.89
N VAL A 76 2.08 5.58 -1.83
CA VAL A 76 1.05 5.79 -0.81
C VAL A 76 1.58 5.44 0.59
N LEU A 77 2.36 4.36 0.72
CA LEU A 77 3.01 3.99 1.98
C LEU A 77 4.00 5.07 2.46
N MET A 78 4.80 5.63 1.55
CA MET A 78 5.69 6.75 1.88
C MET A 78 4.89 7.96 2.37
N TRP A 79 3.76 8.26 1.72
CA TRP A 79 2.87 9.33 2.16
C TRP A 79 2.31 9.10 3.57
N GLU A 80 1.87 7.88 3.87
CA GLU A 80 1.37 7.49 5.20
C GLU A 80 2.46 7.65 6.26
N ALA A 81 3.67 7.17 5.98
CA ALA A 81 4.82 7.28 6.88
C ALA A 81 5.18 8.75 7.18
N LEU A 82 5.16 9.61 6.15
CA LEU A 82 5.41 11.05 6.30
C LEU A 82 4.25 11.79 6.98
N SER A 83 3.03 11.26 6.90
CA SER A 83 1.83 11.82 7.52
C SER A 83 1.56 11.22 8.91
N HIS A 84 2.58 10.66 9.57
CA HIS A 84 2.47 10.06 10.90
C HIS A 84 1.37 8.98 11.03
N GLY A 85 1.16 8.17 9.99
CA GLY A 85 0.19 7.09 9.99
C GLY A 85 -1.25 7.52 9.68
N MET A 86 -1.45 8.72 9.13
CA MET A 86 -2.77 9.13 8.63
C MET A 86 -3.27 8.22 7.52
N MET A 87 -4.58 7.95 7.51
CA MET A 87 -5.21 7.17 6.44
C MET A 87 -5.16 7.94 5.10
N PRO A 88 -4.69 7.34 4.01
CA PRO A 88 -4.74 7.98 2.69
C PRO A 88 -6.18 8.32 2.30
N TYR A 89 -6.38 9.55 1.81
CA TYR A 89 -7.70 10.09 1.46
C TYR A 89 -8.71 10.13 2.65
N ALA A 90 -8.23 10.32 3.89
CA ALA A 90 -9.08 10.32 5.10
C ALA A 90 -10.28 11.29 5.05
N SER A 91 -10.21 12.38 4.27
CA SER A 91 -11.30 13.34 4.08
C SER A 91 -12.47 12.81 3.25
N ILE A 92 -12.31 11.65 2.59
CA ILE A 92 -13.32 11.04 1.73
C ILE A 92 -13.87 9.80 2.43
N ALA A 93 -15.15 9.83 2.80
CA ALA A 93 -15.79 8.73 3.52
C ALA A 93 -16.08 7.51 2.64
N ASN A 94 -16.60 7.73 1.42
CA ASN A 94 -16.99 6.66 0.51
C ASN A 94 -15.81 6.21 -0.37
N GLU A 95 -15.56 4.91 -0.44
CA GLU A 95 -14.47 4.35 -1.26
C GLU A 95 -14.69 4.55 -2.76
N ASN A 96 -15.94 4.59 -3.23
CA ASN A 96 -16.24 4.89 -4.64
C ASN A 96 -15.76 6.30 -5.02
N ASN A 97 -15.91 7.27 -4.12
CA ASN A 97 -15.42 8.63 -4.36
C ASN A 97 -13.88 8.67 -4.38
N VAL A 98 -13.22 7.82 -3.59
CA VAL A 98 -11.74 7.67 -3.64
C VAL A 98 -11.31 7.11 -4.99
N ILE A 99 -12.04 6.12 -5.52
CA ILE A 99 -11.79 5.56 -6.86
C ILE A 99 -11.94 6.66 -7.91
N GLU A 100 -13.04 7.40 -7.90
CA GLU A 100 -13.30 8.49 -8.86
C GLU A 100 -12.21 9.57 -8.84
N GLU A 101 -11.79 10.05 -7.67
CA GLU A 101 -10.70 11.02 -7.56
C GLU A 101 -9.40 10.49 -8.16
N LYS A 102 -9.06 9.22 -7.90
CA LYS A 102 -7.85 8.58 -8.42
C LYS A 102 -7.88 8.45 -9.94
N LEU A 103 -9.03 8.06 -10.51
CA LEU A 103 -9.26 7.99 -11.95
C LEU A 103 -9.23 9.38 -12.62
N ASN A 104 -9.69 10.41 -11.91
CA ASN A 104 -9.60 11.82 -12.33
C ASN A 104 -8.20 12.44 -12.12
N ASN A 105 -7.17 11.62 -11.94
CA ASN A 105 -5.78 12.04 -11.72
C ASN A 105 -5.53 12.90 -10.47
N ARG A 106 -6.44 12.88 -9.50
CA ARG A 106 -6.21 13.55 -8.22
C ARG A 106 -5.27 12.69 -7.38
N ARG A 107 -4.33 13.37 -6.70
CA ARG A 107 -3.26 12.74 -5.90
C ARG A 107 -3.38 13.18 -4.46
N LEU A 108 -2.75 12.42 -3.57
CA LEU A 108 -2.61 12.80 -2.16
C LEU A 108 -1.91 14.16 -2.10
N THR A 109 -2.39 15.04 -1.22
CA THR A 109 -1.74 16.33 -0.96
C THR A 109 -0.39 16.10 -0.30
N LYS A 110 0.52 17.08 -0.35
CA LYS A 110 1.77 17.01 0.41
C LYS A 110 1.44 16.68 1.88
N PRO A 111 2.11 15.70 2.51
CA PRO A 111 2.03 15.48 3.95
C PRO A 111 2.29 16.79 4.71
N THR A 112 1.48 17.07 5.72
CA THR A 112 1.70 18.21 6.60
C THR A 112 2.91 17.92 7.51
N GLU A 113 3.83 18.87 7.62
CA GLU A 113 5.01 18.79 8.52
C GLU A 113 4.63 18.95 10.00
#